data_AF-A0A6L8ES53-F1
#
_entry.id   AF-A0A6L8ES53-F1
#
_cell.length_a   1.000
_cell.length_b   1.000
_cell.length_c   1.000
_cell.angle_alpha   90.00
_cell.angle_beta   90.00
_cell.angle_gamma   90.00
#
_symmetry.space_group_name_H-M   'P 1'
#
loop_
_entity.id
_entity.type
_entity.pdbx_description
1 polymer ?
#
loop_
_entity_poly.entity_id
_entity_poly.type
_entity_poly.pdbx_seq_one_letter_code
_entity_poly.pdbx_strand_id
1 'polypeptide(L)' 'MRNDKLSLETHERAREFLRIGNRAVKRVQEENRKKGIPNVYDFNGHLYYELPNGELTKEDPYPLSKETEPKEEKC' A
#
# COMPACT_ATOMS: atom_id res chain seq x y z
N MET A 1 -32.69 -15.70 -13.75
CA MET A 1 -31.33 -15.76 -13.18
C MET A 1 -30.40 -15.01 -14.12
N ARG A 2 -29.73 -13.94 -13.65
CA ARG A 2 -28.71 -13.27 -14.47
C ARG A 2 -27.52 -14.22 -14.59
N ASN A 3 -27.07 -14.48 -15.81
CA ASN A 3 -25.91 -15.33 -16.04
C ASN A 3 -24.68 -14.44 -15.87
N ASP A 4 -24.28 -14.21 -14.61
CA ASP A 4 -23.19 -13.32 -14.20
C ASP A 4 -21.80 -13.92 -14.48
N LYS A 5 -21.67 -14.71 -15.54
CA LYS A 5 -20.39 -15.30 -15.93
C LYS A 5 -19.64 -14.32 -16.83
N LEU A 6 -18.54 -13.80 -16.31
CA LEU A 6 -17.59 -13.01 -17.08
C LEU A 6 -17.06 -13.84 -18.26
N SER A 7 -16.79 -13.18 -19.38
CA SER A 7 -16.20 -13.84 -20.54
C SER A 7 -14.76 -14.29 -20.26
N LEU A 8 -14.28 -15.31 -20.98
CA LEU A 8 -12.88 -15.74 -20.93
C LEU A 8 -11.92 -14.57 -21.21
N GLU A 9 -12.24 -13.77 -22.23
CA GLU A 9 -11.48 -12.57 -22.59
C GLU A 9 -11.36 -11.59 -21.41
N THR A 10 -12.44 -11.41 -20.63
CA THR A 10 -12.42 -10.52 -19.47
C THR A 10 -11.45 -11.03 -18.40
N HIS A 11 -11.43 -12.35 -18.16
CA HIS A 11 -10.48 -12.97 -17.25
C HIS A 11 -9.03 -12.86 -17.73
N GLU A 12 -8.79 -13.05 -19.02
CA GLU A 12 -7.46 -12.91 -19.63
C GLU A 12 -6.94 -11.48 -19.48
N ARG A 13 -7.80 -10.49 -19.75
CA ARG A 13 -7.46 -9.07 -19.61
C ARG A 13 -7.19 -8.68 -18.17
N ALA A 14 -8.01 -9.16 -17.23
CA ALA A 14 -7.77 -8.95 -15.80
C ALA A 14 -6.44 -9.56 -15.34
N ARG A 15 -6.12 -10.79 -15.80
CA ARG A 15 -4.84 -11.44 -15.51
C ARG A 15 -3.65 -10.64 -16.02
N GLU A 16 -3.76 -10.07 -17.22
CA GLU A 16 -2.70 -9.25 -17.79
C GLU A 16 -2.46 -7.97 -16.99
N PHE A 17 -3.54 -7.29 -16.57
CA PHE A 17 -3.41 -6.13 -15.67
C PHE A 17 -2.78 -6.49 -14.34
N LEU A 18 -3.19 -7.60 -13.72
CA LEU A 18 -2.57 -8.10 -12.48
C LEU A 18 -1.09 -8.43 -12.69
N ARG A 19 -0.71 -9.03 -13.82
CA ARG A 19 0.69 -9.35 -14.14
C ARG A 19 1.55 -8.09 -14.21
N ILE A 20 1.06 -7.05 -14.89
CA ILE A 20 1.76 -5.76 -15.01
C ILE A 20 1.86 -5.07 -13.65
N GLY A 21 0.74 -4.99 -12.91
CA GLY A 21 0.68 -4.39 -11.58
C GLY A 21 1.62 -5.07 -10.59
N ASN A 22 1.57 -6.40 -10.50
CA ASN A 22 2.43 -7.18 -9.60
C ASN A 22 3.91 -6.97 -9.91
N ARG A 23 4.30 -6.88 -11.19
CA ARG A 23 5.68 -6.60 -11.59
C ARG A 23 6.13 -5.21 -11.15
N ALA A 24 5.27 -4.19 -11.33
CA ALA A 24 5.57 -2.83 -10.93
C ALA A 24 5.71 -2.70 -9.39
N VAL A 25 4.75 -3.26 -8.64
CA VAL A 25 4.75 -3.25 -7.17
C VAL A 25 6.00 -3.94 -6.62
N LYS A 26 6.35 -5.13 -7.13
CA LYS A 26 7.55 -5.85 -6.67
C LYS A 26 8.83 -5.02 -6.85
N ARG A 27 8.98 -4.35 -8.00
CA ARG A 27 10.13 -3.47 -8.25
C ARG A 27 10.17 -2.32 -7.25
N VAL A 28 9.04 -1.65 -6.99
CA VAL A 28 8.98 -0.55 -6.02
C VAL A 28 9.30 -1.02 -4.61
N GLN A 29 8.78 -2.17 -4.19
CA GLN A 29 9.06 -2.74 -2.87
C GLN A 29 10.56 -3.05 -2.68
N GLU A 30 11.22 -3.58 -3.69
CA GLU A 30 12.68 -3.82 -3.67
C GLU A 30 13.47 -2.51 -3.56
N GLU A 31 13.07 -1.47 -4.30
CA GLU A 31 13.69 -0.14 -4.21
C GLU A 31 13.46 0.54 -2.86
N ASN A 32 12.26 0.39 -2.29
CA ASN A 32 11.92 0.91 -0.96
C ASN A 32 12.81 0.27 0.12
N ARG A 33 13.00 -1.07 0.08
CA ARG A 33 13.91 -1.79 0.98
C ARG A 33 15.34 -1.26 0.88
N LYS A 34 15.86 -1.04 -0.34
CA LYS A 34 17.20 -0.47 -0.55
C LYS A 34 17.34 0.95 0.01
N LYS A 35 16.25 1.73 0.01
CA LYS A 35 16.21 3.11 0.50
C LYS A 35 15.84 3.22 1.99
N GLY A 36 15.55 2.10 2.66
CA GLY A 36 15.06 2.10 4.04
C GLY A 36 13.67 2.72 4.21
N ILE A 37 12.86 2.74 3.15
CA ILE A 37 11.48 3.25 3.16
C ILE A 37 10.56 2.07 3.49
N PRO A 38 9.75 2.12 4.56
CA PRO A 38 8.80 1.05 4.86
C PRO A 38 7.75 0.83 3.76
N ASN A 39 7.50 -0.44 3.40
CA ASN A 39 6.39 -0.80 2.50
C ASN A 39 5.08 -0.90 3.28
N VAL A 40 3.98 -0.41 2.70
CA VAL A 40 2.65 -0.44 3.33
C VAL A 40 1.78 -1.48 2.66
N TYR A 41 1.10 -2.30 3.46
CA TYR A 41 0.17 -3.34 3.03
C TYR A 41 -1.16 -3.17 3.73
N ASP A 42 -2.26 -3.40 3.01
CA ASP A 42 -3.57 -3.60 3.62
C ASP A 42 -3.88 -5.10 3.63
N PHE A 43 -4.06 -5.66 4.82
CA PHE A 43 -4.61 -7.00 4.99
C PHE A 43 -5.93 -6.91 5.76
N ASN A 44 -7.03 -7.18 5.06
CA ASN A 44 -8.39 -7.19 5.60
C ASN A 44 -8.80 -5.87 6.28
N GLY A 45 -8.43 -4.73 5.68
CA GLY A 45 -8.75 -3.39 6.21
C GLY A 45 -7.83 -2.93 7.33
N HIS A 46 -6.72 -3.64 7.57
CA HIS A 46 -5.71 -3.24 8.53
C HIS A 46 -4.40 -2.95 7.80
N LEU A 47 -3.79 -1.80 8.12
CA LEU A 47 -2.49 -1.41 7.60
C LEU A 47 -1.35 -2.10 8.35
N TYR A 48 -0.37 -2.55 7.58
CA TYR A 48 0.88 -3.14 8.06
C TYR A 48 2.04 -2.49 7.33
N TYR A 49 3.11 -2.22 8.07
CA TYR A 49 4.31 -1.57 7.59
C TYR A 49 5.47 -2.56 7.69
N GLU A 50 6.09 -2.89 6.56
CA GLU A 50 7.33 -3.68 6.51
C GLU A 50 8.51 -2.74 6.74
N LEU A 51 9.12 -2.84 7.91
CA LEU A 51 10.31 -2.11 8.27
C LEU A 51 11.53 -2.58 7.45
N PRO A 52 12.62 -1.79 7.36
CA PRO A 52 13.81 -2.17 6.61
C PRO A 52 14.48 -3.47 7.08
N ASN A 53 14.25 -3.89 8.33
CA ASN A 53 14.70 -5.17 8.88
C ASN A 53 13.83 -6.38 8.44
N GLY A 54 12.73 -6.14 7.70
CA GLY A 54 11.78 -7.15 7.23
C GLY A 54 10.63 -7.46 8.20
N GLU A 55 10.57 -6.79 9.36
CA GLU A 55 9.50 -6.94 10.34
C GLU A 55 8.22 -6.22 9.89
N LEU A 56 7.06 -6.85 10.11
CA LEU A 56 5.76 -6.22 9.89
C LEU A 56 5.23 -5.65 11.20
N THR A 57 4.95 -4.36 11.23
CA THR A 57 4.31 -3.67 12.36
C THR A 57 2.98 -3.05 11.97
N LYS A 58 2.09 -2.83 12.94
CA LYS A 58 0.87 -2.02 12.79
C LYS A 58 1.08 -0.57 13.21
N GLU A 59 2.21 -0.28 13.83
CA GLU A 59 2.56 1.08 14.23
C GLU A 59 2.97 1.88 12.99
N ASP A 60 2.36 3.05 12.80
CA ASP A 60 2.63 3.90 11.65
C ASP A 60 4.03 4.56 11.81
N PRO A 61 5.00 4.25 10.93
CA PRO A 61 6.32 4.87 10.95
C PRO A 61 6.31 6.28 10.35
N TYR A 62 5.19 6.74 9.77
CA TYR A 62 5.03 8.06 9.17
C TYR A 62 4.09 8.90 10.03
N PRO A 63 4.56 9.48 11.15
CA PRO A 63 3.73 10.42 11.88
C PRO A 63 3.40 11.57 10.94
N LEU A 64 2.09 11.83 10.76
CA LEU A 64 1.64 13.10 10.21
C LEU A 64 2.35 14.18 11.02
N SER A 65 3.14 15.03 10.36
CA SER A 65 3.73 16.20 11.01
C SER A 65 2.61 16.84 11.81
N LYS A 66 2.75 16.91 13.14
CA LYS A 66 1.76 17.58 13.97
C LYS A 66 1.55 18.93 13.33
N GLU A 67 0.37 19.15 12.73
CA GLU A 67 -0.06 20.49 12.43
C GLU A 67 0.09 21.22 13.76
N THR A 68 1.00 22.18 13.80
CA THR A 68 1.19 23.01 14.97
C THR A 68 -0.18 23.60 15.27
N GLU A 69 -0.84 23.11 16.33
CA GLU A 69 -2.02 23.75 16.88
C GLU A 69 -1.68 25.24 16.97
N PRO A 70 -2.46 26.15 16.38
CA PRO A 70 -2.18 27.56 16.49
C PRO A 70 -2.18 27.89 17.98
N LYS A 71 -1.02 28.30 18.51
CA LYS A 71 -0.94 28.83 19.86
C LYS A 71 -1.86 30.04 19.90
N GLU A 72 -3.00 29.92 20.59
CA GLU A 72 -3.86 31.05 20.90
C GLU A 72 -3.01 32.10 21.63
N GLU A 73 -2.58 33.11 20.89
CA GLU A 73 -1.97 34.30 21.44
C GLU A 73 -3.10 35.09 22.10
N LYS A 74 -3.24 34.90 23.42
CA LYS A 74 -4.08 35.77 24.27
C LYS A 74 -3.52 37.19 24.19
N CYS A 75 -4.20 38.05 23.43
CA CYS A 75 -4.18 39.50 23.62
C CYS A 75 -5.25 39.91 24.63
#